data_AF-A0AAN8G267-F1
#
_entry.id   AF-A0AAN8G267-F1
#
_cell.length_a   1.000
_cell.length_b   1.000
_cell.length_c   1.000
_cell.angle_alpha   90.00
_cell.angle_beta   90.00
_cell.angle_gamma   90.00
#
_symmetry.space_group_name_H-M   'P 1'
#
loop_
_entity.id
_entity.type
_entity.pdbx_description
1 polymer ?
#
loop_
_entity_poly.entity_id
_entity_poly.type
_entity_poly.pdbx_seq_one_letter_code
_entity_poly.pdbx_strand_id
1 'polypeptide(L)'
;AGRGLWEGTDVEFRGAAFPIGGDATIDGLVTIPNILLEFNEQLAGVSHGMGKRSRLPDYQLNVAESNTETDDLPEQATELVRRLHSFMSLSELREKWTLLTIATGTEEFCNRCDTPNHASIRRALGIIRKGIPKAFVVLLGPVHVASSYKLHINLLSPRCRCLESISMKKYRMLVGRWREIFVKVQNEFNSLKHATFGVLAIPRLPIHSREPESLLVPGKTLLNRKGHAYAAKWMWNRLMAGPSYNFSNSIFSQDSYYCPSVGCPYFRTVQNMERCSVISQSDYQRLHATTRASVNGTVRVPHRVKVRNNLVEIIALVVLLSLISVSILGAFFYYRSKKATMGRFQTVPEEGSEQKA
;
A
#
# COMPACT_ATOMS: atom_id res chain seq x y z
N ALA A 1 7.20 0.28 -12.52
CA ALA A 1 8.36 -0.63 -12.30
C ALA A 1 9.31 -0.21 -11.16
N GLY A 2 9.39 1.07 -10.74
CA GLY A 2 10.42 1.50 -9.78
C GLY A 2 11.79 1.71 -10.45
N ARG A 3 11.77 2.06 -11.75
CA ARG A 3 12.98 2.39 -12.51
C ARG A 3 13.50 3.75 -12.08
N GLY A 4 14.82 3.89 -11.94
CA GLY A 4 15.46 5.16 -11.63
C GLY A 4 15.30 5.61 -10.18
N LEU A 5 14.91 4.71 -9.27
CA LEU A 5 14.80 5.04 -7.84
C LEU A 5 16.15 5.40 -7.19
N TRP A 6 17.27 4.95 -7.77
CA TRP A 6 18.64 5.30 -7.39
C TRP A 6 19.37 5.97 -8.55
N GLU A 7 20.09 7.05 -8.23
CA GLU A 7 20.83 7.83 -9.22
C GLU A 7 21.88 6.99 -9.94
N GLY A 8 22.06 7.24 -11.24
CA GLY A 8 23.05 6.54 -12.06
C GLY A 8 22.68 5.11 -12.46
N THR A 9 21.49 4.60 -12.10
CA THR A 9 21.05 3.24 -12.46
C THR A 9 19.74 3.23 -13.25
N ASP A 10 19.60 2.29 -14.18
CA ASP A 10 18.35 1.98 -14.87
C ASP A 10 17.70 0.70 -14.34
N VAL A 11 18.11 0.27 -13.15
CA VAL A 11 17.56 -0.90 -12.46
C VAL A 11 16.12 -0.61 -12.02
N GLU A 12 15.26 -1.61 -12.17
CA GLU A 12 13.88 -1.57 -11.72
C GLU A 12 13.80 -2.10 -10.29
N PHE A 13 13.72 -1.20 -9.30
CA PHE A 13 13.59 -1.55 -7.89
C PHE A 13 12.12 -1.81 -7.56
N ARG A 14 11.72 -3.07 -7.75
CA ARG A 14 10.34 -3.55 -7.64
C ARG A 14 9.79 -3.39 -6.24
N GLY A 15 10.58 -3.77 -5.23
CA GLY A 15 10.19 -3.66 -3.83
C GLY A 15 10.16 -2.24 -3.29
N ALA A 16 10.60 -1.25 -4.08
CA ALA A 16 10.51 0.16 -3.76
C ALA A 16 9.51 0.95 -4.62
N ALA A 17 8.79 0.29 -5.51
CA ALA A 17 7.78 0.94 -6.34
C ALA A 17 6.56 1.35 -5.51
N PHE A 18 6.20 2.64 -5.54
CA PHE A 18 5.11 3.22 -4.74
C PHE A 18 3.79 2.41 -4.68
N PRO A 19 3.27 1.77 -5.75
CA PRO A 19 1.95 1.14 -5.69
C PRO A 19 1.97 -0.30 -5.13
N ILE A 20 3.13 -0.97 -5.07
CA ILE A 20 3.19 -2.43 -4.80
C ILE A 20 4.50 -2.92 -4.15
N GLY A 21 5.49 -2.06 -3.91
CA GLY A 21 6.74 -2.44 -3.27
C GLY A 21 6.60 -2.72 -1.77
N GLY A 22 7.33 -3.70 -1.23
CA GLY A 22 7.32 -4.06 0.19
C GLY A 22 8.67 -4.33 0.83
N ASP A 23 9.76 -3.74 0.34
CA ASP A 23 11.11 -3.98 0.89
C ASP A 23 11.39 -3.32 2.26
N ALA A 24 10.43 -2.63 2.86
CA ALA A 24 10.61 -1.93 4.13
C ALA A 24 9.29 -1.78 4.89
N THR A 25 9.32 -1.09 6.03
CA THR A 25 8.14 -0.61 6.74
C THR A 25 7.75 0.81 6.28
N ILE A 26 6.62 1.33 6.77
CA ILE A 26 6.18 2.69 6.49
C ILE A 26 7.21 3.76 6.89
N ASP A 27 8.04 3.50 7.91
CA ASP A 27 9.09 4.43 8.37
C ASP A 27 10.32 4.46 7.46
N GLY A 28 10.63 3.33 6.81
CA GLY A 28 11.80 3.22 5.93
C GLY A 28 11.49 3.62 4.49
N LEU A 29 10.39 3.09 3.95
CA LEU A 29 9.95 3.39 2.59
C LEU A 29 8.43 3.44 2.52
N VAL A 30 7.91 4.57 2.05
CA VAL A 30 6.46 4.73 1.92
C VAL A 30 6.00 4.14 0.59
N THR A 31 5.27 3.04 0.66
CA THR A 31 4.55 2.40 -0.45
C THR A 31 3.14 2.03 -0.01
N ILE A 32 2.25 1.75 -0.95
CA ILE A 32 0.88 1.32 -0.61
C ILE A 32 0.87 0.03 0.22
N PRO A 33 1.63 -1.04 -0.10
CA PRO A 33 1.70 -2.22 0.77
C PRO A 33 2.24 -1.92 2.16
N ASN A 34 3.28 -1.09 2.29
CA ASN A 34 3.86 -0.77 3.60
C ASN A 34 2.88 -0.03 4.49
N ILE A 35 2.03 0.81 3.92
CA ILE A 35 0.93 1.45 4.66
C ILE A 35 -0.16 0.42 5.01
N LEU A 36 -0.49 -0.50 4.09
CA LEU A 36 -1.51 -1.53 4.32
C LEU A 36 -1.10 -2.54 5.40
N LEU A 37 0.19 -2.83 5.55
CA LEU A 37 0.71 -3.74 6.58
C LEU A 37 0.37 -3.26 8.00
N GLU A 38 0.23 -1.95 8.22
CA GLU A 38 -0.22 -1.38 9.50
C GLU A 38 -1.65 -1.81 9.89
N PHE A 39 -2.44 -2.29 8.93
CA PHE A 39 -3.84 -2.67 9.13
C PHE A 39 -4.11 -4.15 8.85
N ASN A 40 -3.29 -4.78 8.01
CA ASN A 40 -3.41 -6.18 7.66
C ASN A 40 -2.03 -6.77 7.33
N GLU A 41 -1.51 -7.63 8.20
CA GLU A 41 -0.21 -8.29 8.02
C GLU A 41 -0.24 -9.40 6.95
N GLN A 42 -1.43 -9.88 6.53
CA GLN A 42 -1.59 -11.00 5.59
C GLN A 42 -1.73 -10.53 4.13
N LEU A 43 -0.89 -9.58 3.71
CA LEU A 43 -0.81 -9.17 2.31
C LEU A 43 -0.10 -10.23 1.48
N ALA A 44 -0.56 -10.41 0.23
CA ALA A 44 0.03 -11.33 -0.73
C ALA A 44 0.22 -10.61 -2.07
N GLY A 45 1.19 -11.05 -2.87
CA GLY A 45 1.47 -10.44 -4.18
C GLY A 45 2.39 -9.22 -4.17
N VAL A 46 2.93 -8.85 -3.01
CA VAL A 46 3.82 -7.70 -2.81
C VAL A 46 5.13 -7.89 -3.58
N SER A 47 5.70 -6.81 -4.10
CA SER A 47 6.99 -6.85 -4.79
C SER A 47 8.16 -6.73 -3.83
N HIS A 48 9.23 -7.43 -4.13
CA HIS A 48 10.48 -7.38 -3.39
C HIS A 48 11.70 -7.32 -4.31
N GLY A 49 12.75 -6.65 -3.84
CA GLY A 49 14.02 -6.55 -4.53
C GLY A 49 13.93 -5.80 -5.86
N MET A 50 14.71 -6.26 -6.83
CA MET A 50 14.93 -5.58 -8.10
C MET A 50 14.99 -6.55 -9.28
N GLY A 51 14.69 -6.04 -10.47
CA GLY A 51 14.82 -6.80 -11.71
C GLY A 51 13.66 -6.59 -12.68
N LYS A 52 13.84 -7.11 -13.90
CA LYS A 52 12.81 -7.12 -14.94
C LYS A 52 11.67 -8.08 -14.61
N ARG A 53 10.49 -7.81 -15.16
CA ARG A 53 9.28 -8.65 -15.02
C ARG A 53 9.54 -10.15 -15.22
N SER A 54 10.36 -10.51 -16.22
CA SER A 54 10.69 -11.90 -16.56
C SER A 54 11.55 -12.63 -15.54
N ARG A 55 12.19 -11.91 -14.60
CA ARG A 55 13.01 -12.50 -13.53
C ARG A 55 12.32 -12.47 -12.17
N LEU A 56 11.14 -11.89 -12.07
CA LEU A 56 10.38 -11.88 -10.83
C LEU A 56 9.62 -13.19 -10.68
N PRO A 57 9.61 -13.78 -9.48
CA PRO A 57 8.85 -15.00 -9.24
C PRO A 57 7.34 -14.72 -9.37
N ASP A 58 6.57 -15.75 -9.72
CA ASP A 58 5.14 -15.62 -10.03
C ASP A 58 4.29 -15.15 -8.83
N TYR A 59 4.76 -15.35 -7.60
CA TYR A 59 4.10 -14.83 -6.41
C TYR A 59 4.23 -13.31 -6.23
N GLN A 60 5.13 -12.64 -6.98
CA GLN A 60 5.20 -11.18 -7.03
C GLN A 60 4.39 -10.67 -8.23
N LEU A 61 3.27 -10.00 -7.94
CA LEU A 61 2.24 -9.69 -8.93
C LEU A 61 2.48 -8.38 -9.70
N ASN A 62 3.68 -7.79 -9.59
CA ASN A 62 4.05 -6.58 -10.30
C ASN A 62 4.51 -6.90 -11.72
N VAL A 63 3.53 -6.92 -12.62
CA VAL A 63 3.71 -7.14 -14.06
C VAL A 63 4.04 -5.86 -14.83
N ALA A 64 4.33 -4.74 -14.14
CA ALA A 64 4.64 -3.49 -14.82
C ALA A 64 5.94 -3.61 -15.62
N GLU A 65 5.96 -3.05 -16.81
CA GLU A 65 7.12 -3.06 -17.70
C GLU A 65 7.50 -1.63 -18.09
N SER A 66 8.79 -1.37 -18.27
CA SER A 66 9.27 -0.05 -18.68
C SER A 66 8.98 0.19 -20.16
N ASN A 67 8.77 1.45 -20.54
CA ASN A 67 8.52 1.87 -21.93
C ASN A 67 7.25 1.26 -22.55
N THR A 68 6.28 0.83 -21.74
CA THR A 68 4.98 0.33 -22.21
C THR A 68 3.90 1.39 -22.08
N GLU A 69 2.88 1.26 -22.91
CA GLU A 69 1.78 2.21 -23.08
C GLU A 69 0.42 1.53 -22.84
N THR A 70 -0.70 2.26 -23.01
CA THR A 70 -2.04 1.68 -22.82
C THR A 70 -2.34 0.49 -23.73
N ASP A 71 -1.66 0.38 -24.87
CA ASP A 71 -1.77 -0.74 -25.80
C ASP A 71 -1.23 -2.07 -25.26
N ASP A 72 -0.29 -2.02 -24.32
CA ASP A 72 0.32 -3.20 -23.71
C ASP A 72 -0.49 -3.73 -22.52
N LEU A 73 -1.46 -2.95 -22.01
CA LEU A 73 -2.26 -3.34 -20.84
C LEU A 73 -2.97 -4.69 -20.97
N PRO A 74 -3.51 -5.10 -22.13
CA PRO A 74 -4.11 -6.43 -22.27
C PRO A 74 -3.13 -7.58 -22.06
N GLU A 75 -1.87 -7.45 -22.49
CA GLU A 75 -0.82 -8.45 -22.25
C GLU A 75 -0.50 -8.50 -20.77
N GLN A 76 -0.27 -7.35 -20.14
CA GLN A 76 0.04 -7.28 -18.71
C GLN A 76 -1.11 -7.82 -17.86
N ALA A 77 -2.37 -7.54 -18.23
CA ALA A 77 -3.54 -8.10 -17.57
C ALA A 77 -3.62 -9.63 -17.70
N THR A 78 -3.29 -10.17 -18.87
CA THR A 78 -3.24 -11.62 -19.09
C THR A 78 -2.17 -12.28 -18.22
N GLU A 79 -0.97 -11.70 -18.20
CA GLU A 79 0.14 -12.19 -17.37
C GLU A 79 -0.20 -12.11 -15.88
N LEU A 80 -0.81 -11.02 -15.42
CA LEU A 80 -1.22 -10.88 -14.02
C LEU A 80 -2.21 -11.99 -13.63
N VAL A 81 -3.22 -12.22 -14.45
CA VAL A 81 -4.21 -13.28 -14.20
C VAL A 81 -3.53 -14.64 -14.18
N ARG A 82 -2.61 -14.93 -15.11
CA ARG A 82 -1.82 -16.17 -15.12
C ARG A 82 -1.06 -16.35 -13.81
N ARG A 83 -0.24 -15.36 -13.41
CA ARG A 83 0.54 -15.39 -12.16
C ARG A 83 -0.34 -15.59 -10.94
N LEU A 84 -1.48 -14.90 -10.88
CA LEU A 84 -2.41 -14.97 -9.76
C LEU A 84 -2.98 -16.38 -9.58
N HIS A 85 -3.41 -17.03 -10.67
CA HIS A 85 -3.92 -18.42 -10.63
C HIS A 85 -2.83 -19.46 -10.41
N SER A 86 -1.58 -19.18 -10.80
CA SER A 86 -0.43 -20.03 -10.47
C SER A 86 0.00 -19.90 -9.00
N PHE A 87 -0.16 -18.71 -8.43
CA PHE A 87 0.24 -18.41 -7.06
C PHE A 87 -0.81 -18.84 -6.02
N MET A 88 -2.10 -18.70 -6.33
CA MET A 88 -3.19 -18.88 -5.37
C MET A 88 -4.35 -19.68 -5.97
N SER A 89 -4.96 -20.57 -5.18
CA SER A 89 -6.09 -21.37 -5.64
C SER A 89 -7.36 -20.52 -5.84
N LEU A 90 -8.28 -21.01 -6.67
CA LEU A 90 -9.55 -20.32 -6.94
C LEU A 90 -10.42 -20.13 -5.67
N SER A 91 -10.37 -21.05 -4.72
CA SER A 91 -11.11 -20.92 -3.44
C SER A 91 -10.54 -19.78 -2.61
N GLU A 92 -9.22 -19.69 -2.47
CA GLU A 92 -8.56 -18.59 -1.75
C GLU A 92 -8.82 -17.23 -2.41
N LEU A 93 -8.75 -17.17 -3.76
CA LEU A 93 -9.03 -15.94 -4.52
C LEU A 93 -10.47 -15.44 -4.35
N ARG A 94 -11.44 -16.33 -4.10
CA ARG A 94 -12.82 -15.94 -3.83
C ARG A 94 -13.00 -15.30 -2.47
N GLU A 95 -12.14 -15.62 -1.50
CA GLU A 95 -12.21 -15.06 -0.15
C GLU A 95 -11.46 -13.74 0.00
N LYS A 96 -10.48 -13.46 -0.87
CA LYS A 96 -9.64 -12.25 -0.80
C LYS A 96 -10.08 -11.17 -1.79
N TRP A 97 -9.88 -9.91 -1.41
CA TRP A 97 -9.97 -8.77 -2.32
C TRP A 97 -8.61 -8.45 -2.93
N THR A 98 -8.58 -8.19 -4.23
CA THR A 98 -7.40 -7.71 -4.94
C THR A 98 -7.48 -6.19 -5.12
N LEU A 99 -6.56 -5.45 -4.51
CA LEU A 99 -6.32 -4.04 -4.86
C LEU A 99 -5.36 -4.00 -6.05
N LEU A 100 -5.86 -3.60 -7.21
CA LEU A 100 -5.06 -3.52 -8.43
C LEU A 100 -4.82 -2.06 -8.81
N THR A 101 -3.55 -1.65 -8.94
CA THR A 101 -3.20 -0.33 -9.45
C THR A 101 -2.70 -0.44 -10.87
N ILE A 102 -3.38 0.19 -11.82
CA ILE A 102 -2.93 0.37 -13.20
C ILE A 102 -2.39 1.78 -13.32
N ALA A 103 -1.07 1.95 -13.24
CA ALA A 103 -0.41 3.24 -13.44
C ALA A 103 0.19 3.28 -14.85
N THR A 104 -0.40 4.09 -15.73
CA THR A 104 -0.04 4.16 -17.15
C THR A 104 -0.12 5.57 -17.70
N GLY A 105 0.46 5.76 -18.88
CA GLY A 105 0.27 6.95 -19.70
C GLY A 105 1.37 7.98 -19.66
N THR A 106 2.29 7.96 -18.69
CA THR A 106 3.44 8.89 -18.72
C THR A 106 4.25 8.71 -19.99
N GLU A 107 4.44 7.48 -20.48
CA GLU A 107 5.16 7.20 -21.74
C GLU A 107 4.42 7.76 -22.97
N GLU A 108 3.14 7.43 -23.17
CA GLU A 108 2.30 7.99 -24.25
C GLU A 108 2.29 9.51 -24.24
N PHE A 109 2.08 10.07 -23.04
CA PHE A 109 1.96 11.49 -22.81
C PHE A 109 3.29 12.20 -23.11
N CYS A 110 4.43 11.61 -22.75
CA CYS A 110 5.76 12.20 -22.87
C CYS A 110 6.40 12.02 -24.25
N ASN A 111 6.28 10.82 -24.82
CA ASN A 111 6.98 10.42 -26.04
C ASN A 111 6.20 10.79 -27.31
N ARG A 112 4.87 10.68 -27.26
CA ARG A 112 4.00 10.86 -28.45
C ARG A 112 2.99 11.99 -28.32
N CYS A 113 2.77 12.52 -27.11
CA CYS A 113 1.65 13.42 -26.81
C CYS A 113 0.29 12.81 -27.18
N ASP A 114 0.15 11.50 -27.05
CA ASP A 114 -1.02 10.76 -27.51
C ASP A 114 -2.07 10.57 -26.41
N THR A 115 -3.29 10.33 -26.86
CA THR A 115 -4.43 10.00 -26.00
C THR A 115 -4.44 8.51 -25.67
N PRO A 116 -5.00 8.11 -24.51
CA PRO A 116 -5.01 6.71 -24.12
C PRO A 116 -5.87 5.87 -25.05
N ASN A 117 -5.46 4.62 -25.32
CA ASN A 117 -6.27 3.68 -26.07
C ASN A 117 -7.42 3.13 -25.22
N HIS A 118 -8.62 3.67 -25.43
CA HIS A 118 -9.86 3.22 -24.78
C HIS A 118 -10.11 1.72 -24.96
N ALA A 119 -9.90 1.18 -26.16
CA ALA A 119 -10.17 -0.22 -26.45
C ALA A 119 -9.23 -1.16 -25.71
N SER A 120 -7.94 -0.80 -25.63
CA SER A 120 -6.92 -1.57 -24.91
C SER A 120 -7.16 -1.55 -23.40
N ILE A 121 -7.46 -0.38 -22.81
CA ILE A 121 -7.82 -0.29 -21.38
C ILE A 121 -9.08 -1.12 -21.09
N ARG A 122 -10.13 -0.98 -21.92
CA ARG A 122 -11.38 -1.73 -21.75
C ARG A 122 -11.15 -3.24 -21.85
N ARG A 123 -10.30 -3.69 -22.79
CA ARG A 123 -9.92 -5.10 -22.95
C ARG A 123 -9.18 -5.61 -21.71
N ALA A 124 -8.19 -4.87 -21.22
CA ALA A 124 -7.43 -5.22 -20.02
C ALA A 124 -8.35 -5.38 -18.79
N LEU A 125 -9.23 -4.41 -18.53
CA LEU A 125 -10.22 -4.51 -17.46
C LEU A 125 -11.21 -5.66 -17.65
N GLY A 126 -11.56 -5.97 -18.90
CA GLY A 126 -12.38 -7.14 -19.24
C GLY A 126 -11.69 -8.46 -18.87
N ILE A 127 -10.38 -8.58 -19.11
CA ILE A 127 -9.55 -9.73 -18.70
C ILE A 127 -9.50 -9.82 -17.18
N ILE A 128 -9.19 -8.72 -16.49
CA ILE A 128 -9.10 -8.67 -15.03
C ILE A 128 -10.44 -9.06 -14.39
N ARG A 129 -11.57 -8.50 -14.86
CA ARG A 129 -12.90 -8.83 -14.32
C ARG A 129 -13.25 -10.31 -14.48
N LYS A 130 -12.86 -10.93 -15.60
CA LYS A 130 -13.11 -12.36 -15.84
C LYS A 130 -12.18 -13.25 -15.03
N GLY A 131 -10.93 -12.82 -14.83
CA GLY A 131 -9.88 -13.62 -14.19
C GLY A 131 -9.79 -13.47 -12.67
N ILE A 132 -10.26 -12.37 -12.09
CA ILE A 132 -10.12 -12.06 -10.65
C ILE A 132 -11.50 -11.94 -10.01
N PRO A 133 -11.87 -12.80 -9.03
CA PRO A 133 -13.22 -12.83 -8.46
C PRO A 133 -13.66 -11.53 -7.77
N LYS A 134 -12.76 -10.93 -6.98
CA LYS A 134 -12.99 -9.69 -6.22
C LYS A 134 -11.85 -8.71 -6.48
N ALA A 135 -12.11 -7.65 -7.23
CA ALA A 135 -11.09 -6.68 -7.60
C ALA A 135 -11.57 -5.23 -7.44
N PHE A 136 -10.76 -4.41 -6.79
CA PHE A 136 -10.86 -2.97 -6.80
C PHE A 136 -9.70 -2.39 -7.61
N VAL A 137 -10.01 -1.80 -8.75
CA VAL A 137 -9.01 -1.29 -9.70
C VAL A 137 -8.87 0.22 -9.55
N VAL A 138 -7.68 0.69 -9.25
CA VAL A 138 -7.29 2.10 -9.29
C VAL A 138 -6.59 2.36 -10.63
N LEU A 139 -7.29 3.02 -11.55
CA LEU A 139 -6.77 3.38 -12.87
C LEU A 139 -6.15 4.79 -12.79
N LEU A 140 -4.83 4.83 -12.71
CA LEU A 140 -4.03 6.03 -12.48
C LEU A 140 -3.35 6.49 -13.78
N GLY A 141 -3.63 7.74 -14.17
CA GLY A 141 -3.12 8.33 -15.39
C GLY A 141 -1.73 8.97 -15.25
N PRO A 142 -1.30 9.77 -16.25
CA PRO A 142 0.04 10.32 -16.35
C PRO A 142 0.43 11.13 -15.12
N VAL A 143 1.73 11.09 -14.80
CA VAL A 143 2.31 11.86 -13.71
C VAL A 143 2.30 13.36 -14.06
N HIS A 144 1.96 14.18 -13.07
CA HIS A 144 1.98 15.62 -13.19
C HIS A 144 2.68 16.22 -11.99
N VAL A 145 3.94 16.57 -12.19
CA VAL A 145 4.76 17.20 -11.15
C VAL A 145 4.65 18.71 -11.32
N ALA A 146 4.25 19.42 -10.29
CA ALA A 146 4.09 20.88 -10.34
C ALA A 146 4.64 21.55 -9.08
N SER A 147 5.06 22.81 -9.23
CA SER A 147 5.32 23.66 -8.06
C SER A 147 3.99 24.00 -7.39
N SER A 148 3.95 24.01 -6.06
CA SER A 148 2.78 24.41 -5.27
C SER A 148 2.26 25.80 -5.64
N TYR A 149 3.12 26.68 -6.14
CA TYR A 149 2.77 28.04 -6.56
C TYR A 149 2.32 28.12 -8.03
N LYS A 150 2.58 27.08 -8.84
CA LYS A 150 2.33 27.06 -10.29
C LYS A 150 1.76 25.70 -10.73
N LEU A 151 0.61 25.33 -10.19
CA LEU A 151 -0.07 24.04 -10.41
C LEU A 151 -0.44 23.75 -11.87
N HIS A 152 -0.45 24.75 -12.75
CA HIS A 152 -0.76 24.58 -14.17
C HIS A 152 0.47 24.20 -15.02
N ILE A 153 1.67 24.26 -14.44
CA ILE A 153 2.94 23.96 -15.13
C ILE A 153 3.39 22.56 -14.73
N ASN A 154 3.44 21.65 -15.69
CA ASN A 154 4.00 20.31 -15.49
C ASN A 154 5.51 20.35 -15.70
N LEU A 155 6.27 20.04 -14.66
CA LEU A 155 7.72 19.93 -14.70
C LEU A 155 8.22 18.77 -15.55
N LEU A 156 7.36 17.81 -15.90
CA LEU A 156 7.73 16.76 -16.86
C LEU A 156 7.74 17.29 -18.31
N SER A 157 7.00 18.35 -18.63
CA SER A 157 6.90 18.86 -20.01
C SER A 157 8.25 19.18 -20.65
N PRO A 158 9.16 19.98 -20.04
CA PRO A 158 10.47 20.27 -20.64
C PRO A 158 11.44 19.07 -20.65
N ARG A 159 11.07 17.95 -20.00
CA ARG A 159 11.88 16.71 -19.96
C ARG A 159 11.40 15.67 -20.96
N CYS A 160 10.34 15.99 -21.69
CA CYS A 160 9.60 15.07 -22.53
C CYS A 160 9.73 15.48 -23.99
N ARG A 161 10.22 14.55 -24.80
CA ARG A 161 10.53 14.76 -26.22
C ARG A 161 9.39 15.43 -26.98
N CYS A 162 8.15 14.98 -26.78
CA CYS A 162 7.01 15.57 -27.47
C CYS A 162 6.47 16.80 -26.73
N LEU A 163 6.29 16.72 -25.41
CA LEU A 163 5.60 17.77 -24.63
C LEU A 163 6.33 19.11 -24.59
N GLU A 164 7.66 19.13 -24.75
CA GLU A 164 8.44 20.36 -24.79
C GLU A 164 8.00 21.26 -25.96
N SER A 165 7.59 20.65 -27.08
CA SER A 165 7.29 21.35 -28.34
C SER A 165 5.82 21.76 -28.50
N ILE A 166 4.91 21.29 -27.64
CA ILE A 166 3.48 21.54 -27.81
C ILE A 166 3.00 22.82 -27.12
N SER A 167 2.03 23.49 -27.73
CA SER A 167 1.41 24.67 -27.10
C SER A 167 0.58 24.30 -25.87
N MET A 168 0.44 25.23 -24.93
CA MET A 168 -0.42 25.05 -23.74
C MET A 168 -1.88 24.71 -24.09
N LYS A 169 -2.37 25.16 -25.26
CA LYS A 169 -3.70 24.78 -25.77
C LYS A 169 -3.76 23.29 -26.09
N LYS A 170 -2.78 22.77 -26.86
CA LYS A 170 -2.68 21.34 -27.18
C LYS A 170 -2.49 20.50 -25.92
N TYR A 171 -1.63 20.93 -24.99
CA TYR A 171 -1.44 20.26 -23.70
C TYR A 171 -2.76 20.14 -22.91
N ARG A 172 -3.53 21.21 -22.79
CA ARG A 172 -4.84 21.19 -22.11
C ARG A 172 -5.84 20.27 -22.80
N MET A 173 -5.86 20.26 -24.13
CA MET A 173 -6.71 19.33 -24.90
C MET A 173 -6.32 17.87 -24.63
N LEU A 174 -5.01 17.56 -24.65
CA LEU A 174 -4.49 16.22 -24.37
C LEU A 174 -4.92 15.76 -22.97
N VAL A 175 -4.66 16.59 -21.95
CA VAL A 175 -5.09 16.33 -20.57
C VAL A 175 -6.61 16.12 -20.46
N GLY A 176 -7.39 16.90 -21.22
CA GLY A 176 -8.85 16.75 -21.30
C GLY A 176 -9.27 15.39 -21.86
N ARG A 177 -8.62 14.93 -22.94
CA ARG A 177 -8.89 13.61 -23.55
C ARG A 177 -8.52 12.44 -22.63
N TRP A 178 -7.40 12.54 -21.92
CA TRP A 178 -7.03 11.58 -20.88
C TRP A 178 -8.11 11.46 -19.80
N ARG A 179 -8.61 12.61 -19.30
CA ARG A 179 -9.73 12.66 -18.34
C ARG A 179 -11.00 12.02 -18.91
N GLU A 180 -11.39 12.40 -20.12
CA GLU A 180 -12.61 11.91 -20.76
C GLU A 180 -12.60 10.38 -20.90
N ILE A 181 -11.52 9.81 -21.45
CA ILE A 181 -11.42 8.37 -21.70
C ILE A 181 -11.37 7.59 -20.39
N PHE A 182 -10.58 8.04 -19.40
CA PHE A 182 -10.50 7.36 -18.10
C PHE A 182 -11.84 7.32 -17.37
N VAL A 183 -12.56 8.46 -17.36
CA VAL A 183 -13.91 8.54 -16.75
C VAL A 183 -14.92 7.70 -17.54
N LYS A 184 -14.84 7.70 -18.88
CA LYS A 184 -15.68 6.85 -19.73
C LYS A 184 -15.52 5.37 -19.37
N VAL A 185 -14.28 4.87 -19.32
CA VAL A 185 -13.99 3.48 -18.96
C VAL A 185 -14.48 3.16 -17.53
N GLN A 186 -14.22 4.05 -16.57
CA GLN A 186 -14.72 3.89 -15.21
C GLN A 186 -16.24 3.69 -15.19
N ASN A 187 -16.98 4.54 -15.90
CA ASN A 187 -18.44 4.50 -15.93
C ASN A 187 -18.95 3.25 -16.63
N GLU A 188 -18.30 2.80 -17.71
CA GLU A 188 -18.64 1.55 -18.41
C GLU A 188 -18.65 0.35 -17.45
N PHE A 189 -17.60 0.18 -16.64
CA PHE A 189 -17.51 -0.96 -15.71
C PHE A 189 -18.37 -0.80 -14.46
N ASN A 190 -18.49 0.42 -13.92
CA ASN A 190 -19.24 0.68 -12.69
C ASN A 190 -20.76 0.71 -12.91
N SER A 191 -21.23 1.06 -14.11
CA SER A 191 -22.66 1.05 -14.47
C SER A 191 -23.28 -0.35 -14.40
N LEU A 192 -22.45 -1.40 -14.48
CA LEU A 192 -22.86 -2.80 -14.35
C LEU A 192 -23.22 -3.19 -12.90
N LYS A 193 -22.95 -2.32 -11.91
CA LYS A 193 -23.29 -2.49 -10.49
C LYS A 193 -22.83 -3.82 -9.89
N HIS A 194 -21.67 -4.33 -10.31
CA HIS A 194 -21.08 -5.53 -9.71
C HIS A 194 -20.62 -5.24 -8.28
N ALA A 195 -21.01 -6.09 -7.33
CA ALA A 195 -20.59 -5.96 -5.93
C ALA A 195 -19.12 -6.33 -5.70
N THR A 196 -18.52 -7.12 -6.60
CA THR A 196 -17.15 -7.64 -6.46
C THR A 196 -16.14 -7.02 -7.42
N PHE A 197 -16.56 -6.07 -8.25
CA PHE A 197 -15.67 -5.42 -9.20
C PHE A 197 -15.97 -3.92 -9.28
N GLY A 198 -14.96 -3.09 -9.02
CA GLY A 198 -15.09 -1.64 -9.08
C GLY A 198 -13.85 -1.00 -9.69
N VAL A 199 -14.06 0.09 -10.45
CA VAL A 199 -12.98 0.88 -11.04
C VAL A 199 -13.02 2.29 -10.45
N LEU A 200 -11.88 2.82 -10.04
CA LEU A 200 -11.68 4.22 -9.68
C LEU A 200 -10.66 4.83 -10.63
N ALA A 201 -11.12 5.74 -11.48
CA ALA A 201 -10.25 6.50 -12.37
C ALA A 201 -9.71 7.74 -11.64
N ILE A 202 -8.39 7.86 -11.66
CA ILE A 202 -7.64 9.06 -11.28
C ILE A 202 -6.85 9.46 -12.53
N PRO A 203 -7.41 10.30 -13.41
CA PRO A 203 -6.87 10.51 -14.77
C PRO A 203 -5.50 11.18 -14.85
N ARG A 204 -4.94 11.56 -13.71
CA ARG A 204 -3.62 12.18 -13.57
C ARG A 204 -3.15 11.96 -12.14
N LEU A 205 -1.88 11.65 -11.95
CA LEU A 205 -1.24 11.60 -10.63
C LEU A 205 -0.62 12.98 -10.31
N PRO A 206 -1.27 13.86 -9.53
CA PRO A 206 -0.70 15.14 -9.16
C PRO A 206 0.35 14.99 -8.06
N ILE A 207 1.52 15.57 -8.29
CA ILE A 207 2.63 15.66 -7.34
C ILE A 207 2.98 17.14 -7.21
N HIS A 208 2.47 17.78 -6.17
CA HIS A 208 2.61 19.22 -5.97
C HIS A 208 3.55 19.47 -4.80
N SER A 209 4.62 20.24 -5.01
CA SER A 209 5.61 20.49 -3.96
C SER A 209 6.16 21.91 -4.05
N ARG A 210 6.64 22.46 -2.94
CA ARG A 210 7.42 23.70 -2.95
C ARG A 210 8.76 23.52 -3.66
N GLU A 211 9.32 22.30 -3.57
CA GLU A 211 10.57 21.89 -4.20
C GLU A 211 10.32 20.65 -5.10
N PRO A 212 9.57 20.80 -6.19
CA PRO A 212 9.13 19.67 -7.01
C PRO A 212 10.27 18.99 -7.77
N GLU A 213 11.35 19.73 -8.06
CA GLU A 213 12.57 19.20 -8.69
C GLU A 213 13.24 18.10 -7.85
N SER A 214 13.20 18.23 -6.52
CA SER A 214 13.76 17.24 -5.59
C SER A 214 13.03 15.89 -5.60
N LEU A 215 11.92 15.76 -6.32
CA LEU A 215 11.11 14.55 -6.44
C LEU A 215 11.40 13.76 -7.72
N LEU A 216 12.19 14.34 -8.62
CA LEU A 216 12.54 13.76 -9.91
C LEU A 216 13.99 13.29 -9.91
N VAL A 217 14.28 12.35 -10.78
CA VAL A 217 15.66 12.00 -11.13
C VAL A 217 16.22 13.12 -12.02
N PRO A 218 17.42 13.66 -11.75
CA PRO A 218 17.99 14.74 -12.54
C PRO A 218 17.99 14.43 -14.04
N GLY A 219 17.44 15.34 -14.85
CA GLY A 219 17.36 15.22 -16.31
C GLY A 219 16.42 14.14 -16.86
N LYS A 220 15.76 13.35 -16.01
CA LYS A 220 14.83 12.27 -16.44
C LYS A 220 13.39 12.58 -16.06
N THR A 221 12.45 11.88 -16.69
CA THR A 221 11.00 11.97 -16.43
C THR A 221 10.53 11.06 -15.29
N LEU A 222 11.47 10.40 -14.61
CA LEU A 222 11.23 9.41 -13.57
C LEU A 222 11.20 10.07 -12.18
N LEU A 223 10.33 9.55 -11.32
CA LEU A 223 10.33 9.90 -9.90
C LEU A 223 11.52 9.22 -9.21
N ASN A 224 12.20 9.95 -8.34
CA ASN A 224 13.21 9.38 -7.45
C ASN A 224 12.53 8.75 -6.21
N ARG A 225 13.33 8.26 -5.25
CA ARG A 225 12.82 7.69 -3.98
C ARG A 225 11.84 8.61 -3.26
N LYS A 226 12.14 9.91 -3.16
CA LYS A 226 11.28 10.92 -2.51
C LYS A 226 9.97 11.12 -3.28
N GLY A 227 10.05 11.17 -4.61
CA GLY A 227 8.86 11.26 -5.49
C GLY A 227 7.95 10.03 -5.40
N HIS A 228 8.52 8.83 -5.30
CA HIS A 228 7.75 7.61 -5.08
C HIS A 228 7.06 7.58 -3.71
N ALA A 229 7.77 7.96 -2.64
CA ALA A 229 7.16 8.09 -1.31
C ALA A 229 6.01 9.12 -1.32
N TYR A 230 6.19 10.23 -2.06
CA TYR A 230 5.13 11.20 -2.29
C TYR A 230 3.91 10.58 -2.96
N ALA A 231 4.11 9.91 -4.08
CA ALA A 231 3.04 9.27 -4.83
C ALA A 231 2.25 8.26 -3.99
N ALA A 232 2.94 7.44 -3.18
CA ALA A 232 2.30 6.47 -2.29
C ALA A 232 1.39 7.14 -1.26
N LYS A 233 1.90 8.11 -0.51
CA LYS A 233 1.13 8.81 0.52
C LYS A 233 -0.03 9.61 -0.08
N TRP A 234 0.21 10.31 -1.19
CA TRP A 234 -0.83 11.03 -1.89
C TRP A 234 -1.95 10.10 -2.35
N MET A 235 -1.59 8.97 -2.97
CA MET A 235 -2.56 7.99 -3.44
C MET A 235 -3.33 7.38 -2.28
N TRP A 236 -2.66 7.02 -1.18
CA TRP A 236 -3.31 6.53 0.04
C TRP A 236 -4.36 7.52 0.56
N ASN A 237 -3.95 8.76 0.81
CA ASN A 237 -4.84 9.80 1.31
C ASN A 237 -5.99 10.07 0.33
N ARG A 238 -5.71 10.07 -0.98
CA ARG A 238 -6.74 10.21 -2.01
C ARG A 238 -7.76 9.07 -2.01
N LEU A 239 -7.34 7.85 -1.69
CA LEU A 239 -8.23 6.69 -1.56
C LEU A 239 -9.06 6.73 -0.26
N MET A 240 -8.54 7.32 0.82
CA MET A 240 -9.25 7.48 2.11
C MET A 240 -10.25 8.63 2.09
N ALA A 241 -9.81 9.80 1.62
CA ALA A 241 -10.58 11.04 1.69
C ALA A 241 -11.46 11.30 0.46
N GLY A 242 -11.20 10.63 -0.66
CA GLY A 242 -11.97 10.85 -1.88
C GLY A 242 -11.53 12.14 -2.61
N PRO A 243 -12.35 12.65 -3.55
CA PRO A 243 -12.02 13.82 -4.38
C PRO A 243 -11.84 15.12 -3.60
N SER A 244 -12.38 15.20 -2.38
CA SER A 244 -12.22 16.36 -1.49
C SER A 244 -10.82 16.48 -0.90
N TYR A 245 -9.95 15.47 -1.09
CA TYR A 245 -8.54 15.57 -0.71
C TYR A 245 -7.84 16.67 -1.53
N ASN A 246 -7.71 17.85 -0.92
CA ASN A 246 -7.06 19.02 -1.50
C ASN A 246 -5.69 19.24 -0.82
N PHE A 247 -4.63 19.18 -1.62
CA PHE A 247 -3.23 19.27 -1.17
C PHE A 247 -2.64 20.68 -1.33
N SER A 248 -3.44 21.73 -1.58
CA SER A 248 -2.90 23.01 -2.05
C SER A 248 -1.83 23.66 -1.14
N ASN A 249 -1.70 23.29 0.14
CA ASN A 249 -0.77 23.93 1.08
C ASN A 249 0.14 23.00 1.93
N SER A 250 0.01 21.67 1.88
CA SER A 250 0.71 20.78 2.81
C SER A 250 2.16 20.51 2.40
N ILE A 251 3.08 20.59 3.37
CA ILE A 251 4.46 20.13 3.21
C ILE A 251 4.44 18.61 3.31
N PHE A 252 5.02 17.91 2.32
CA PHE A 252 4.98 16.44 2.25
C PHE A 252 5.42 15.72 3.55
N SER A 253 6.47 16.24 4.20
CA SER A 253 6.99 15.69 5.47
C SER A 253 6.06 15.93 6.67
N GLN A 254 5.14 16.88 6.58
CA GLN A 254 4.20 17.24 7.66
C GLN A 254 2.77 16.75 7.40
N ASP A 255 2.47 16.26 6.19
CA ASP A 255 1.13 15.76 5.88
C ASP A 255 0.82 14.52 6.72
N SER A 256 -0.41 14.37 7.20
CA SER A 256 -0.78 13.21 8.01
C SER A 256 -1.23 12.05 7.12
N TYR A 257 -1.04 10.82 7.59
CA TYR A 257 -1.71 9.67 6.99
C TYR A 257 -3.17 9.66 7.43
N TYR A 258 -4.08 9.54 6.46
CA TYR A 258 -5.48 9.39 6.76
C TYR A 258 -5.74 7.95 7.20
N CYS A 259 -6.38 7.78 8.36
CA CYS A 259 -6.85 6.47 8.80
C CYS A 259 -8.20 6.15 8.13
N PRO A 260 -8.46 4.88 7.81
CA PRO A 260 -9.78 4.43 7.37
C PRO A 260 -10.84 4.79 8.42
N SER A 261 -11.99 5.28 7.98
CA SER A 261 -13.10 5.61 8.89
C SER A 261 -13.82 4.33 9.35
N VAL A 262 -14.13 4.25 10.63
CA VAL A 262 -14.85 3.10 11.23
C VAL A 262 -16.30 2.97 10.75
N GLY A 263 -16.91 4.06 10.29
CA GLY A 263 -18.30 4.09 9.82
C GLY A 263 -18.46 3.96 8.30
N CYS A 264 -17.36 3.70 7.60
CA CYS A 264 -17.30 3.82 6.15
C CYS A 264 -16.48 2.69 5.52
N PRO A 265 -16.76 2.29 4.26
CA PRO A 265 -15.88 1.39 3.55
C PRO A 265 -14.46 1.95 3.46
N TYR A 266 -13.48 1.04 3.53
CA TYR A 266 -12.06 1.34 3.64
C TYR A 266 -11.57 2.32 2.57
N PHE A 267 -11.83 1.99 1.30
CA PHE A 267 -11.53 2.85 0.16
C PHE A 267 -12.77 3.55 -0.37
N ARG A 268 -12.59 4.82 -0.73
CA ARG A 268 -13.60 5.62 -1.44
C ARG A 268 -13.69 5.17 -2.88
N THR A 269 -14.86 4.66 -3.24
CA THR A 269 -15.23 4.29 -4.60
C THR A 269 -16.31 5.24 -5.09
N VAL A 270 -16.56 5.28 -6.40
CA VAL A 270 -17.62 6.13 -6.94
C VAL A 270 -19.00 5.78 -6.38
N GLN A 271 -19.20 4.53 -5.95
CA GLN A 271 -20.48 4.05 -5.42
C GLN A 271 -20.70 4.40 -3.94
N ASN A 272 -19.65 4.54 -3.14
CA ASN A 272 -19.75 4.73 -1.68
C ASN A 272 -19.39 6.15 -1.20
N MET A 273 -18.97 7.02 -2.12
CA MET A 273 -18.43 8.34 -1.79
C MET A 273 -19.49 9.32 -1.26
N GLU A 274 -20.74 9.20 -1.69
CA GLU A 274 -21.82 10.15 -1.35
C GLU A 274 -22.23 10.10 0.13
N ARG A 275 -21.97 8.99 0.83
CA ARG A 275 -22.48 8.74 2.19
C ARG A 275 -21.46 8.92 3.29
N CYS A 276 -20.26 9.41 2.96
CA CYS A 276 -19.11 9.26 3.83
C CYS A 276 -18.17 10.48 3.80
N SER A 277 -18.22 11.28 4.87
CA SER A 277 -17.24 12.34 5.13
C SER A 277 -16.06 11.80 5.97
N VAL A 278 -14.86 12.31 5.71
CA VAL A 278 -13.73 12.09 6.62
C VAL A 278 -13.80 13.12 7.74
N ILE A 279 -13.62 12.67 8.97
CA ILE A 279 -13.53 13.50 10.17
C ILE A 279 -12.17 13.27 10.81
N SER A 280 -11.57 14.32 11.36
CA SER A 280 -10.31 14.18 12.10
C SER A 280 -10.53 13.41 13.40
N GLN A 281 -9.47 12.89 14.01
CA GLN A 281 -9.56 12.26 15.32
C GLN A 281 -10.13 13.22 16.38
N SER A 282 -9.77 14.51 16.33
CA SER A 282 -10.32 15.54 17.21
C SER A 282 -11.81 15.77 16.96
N ASP A 283 -12.25 15.79 15.70
CA ASP A 283 -13.68 15.98 15.38
C ASP A 283 -14.50 14.75 15.79
N TYR A 284 -13.96 13.54 15.56
CA TYR A 284 -14.54 12.30 16.07
C TYR A 284 -14.66 12.33 17.60
N GLN A 285 -13.59 12.73 18.31
CA GLN A 285 -13.61 12.85 19.76
C GLN A 285 -14.63 13.87 20.23
N ARG A 286 -14.78 15.03 19.55
CA ARG A 286 -15.81 16.03 19.87
C ARG A 286 -17.22 15.49 19.65
N LEU A 287 -17.50 14.88 18.50
CA LEU A 287 -18.81 14.30 18.16
C LEU A 287 -19.18 13.16 19.12
N HIS A 288 -18.24 12.29 19.47
CA HIS A 288 -18.48 11.21 20.43
C HIS A 288 -18.53 11.69 21.88
N ALA A 289 -17.85 12.78 22.23
CA ALA A 289 -17.97 13.41 23.54
C ALA A 289 -19.38 13.98 23.75
N THR A 290 -19.96 14.64 22.75
CA THR A 290 -21.37 15.10 22.80
C THR A 290 -22.36 13.93 22.80
N THR A 291 -22.08 12.85 22.09
CA THR A 291 -22.98 11.67 22.06
C THR A 291 -22.97 10.87 23.37
N ARG A 292 -21.89 10.92 24.17
CA ARG A 292 -21.82 10.28 25.50
C ARG A 292 -22.44 11.08 26.64
N ALA A 293 -22.83 12.34 26.40
CA ALA A 293 -23.41 13.21 27.43
C ALA A 293 -24.92 12.98 27.65
N SER A 294 -25.54 12.02 26.97
CA SER A 294 -26.92 11.61 27.22
C SER A 294 -27.03 10.11 27.05
N VAL A 295 -27.04 9.38 28.18
CA VAL A 295 -27.84 8.19 28.49
C VAL A 295 -27.18 7.56 29.72
N ASN A 296 -27.89 7.63 30.86
CA ASN A 296 -27.57 6.89 32.07
C ASN A 296 -27.61 5.38 31.74
N GLY A 297 -26.46 4.79 31.46
CA GLY A 297 -26.29 3.37 31.22
C GLY A 297 -24.83 3.00 31.36
N THR A 298 -24.53 1.97 32.14
CA THR A 298 -23.18 1.50 32.43
C THR A 298 -22.49 0.98 31.16
N VAL A 299 -21.70 1.84 30.52
CA VAL A 299 -20.92 1.48 29.33
C VAL A 299 -19.75 0.58 29.75
N ARG A 300 -19.72 -0.66 29.25
CA ARG A 300 -18.53 -1.52 29.34
C ARG A 300 -17.38 -0.89 28.54
N VAL A 301 -16.34 -0.47 29.25
CA VAL A 301 -15.12 0.09 28.66
C VAL A 301 -14.38 -1.00 27.87
N PRO A 302 -14.00 -0.76 26.60
CA PRO A 302 -13.24 -1.73 25.80
C PRO A 302 -11.90 -2.07 26.47
N HIS A 303 -11.54 -3.36 26.51
CA HIS A 303 -10.34 -3.88 27.17
C HIS A 303 -9.06 -3.12 26.76
N ARG A 304 -8.92 -2.76 25.47
CA ARG A 304 -7.77 -1.99 24.95
C ARG A 304 -7.59 -0.62 25.61
N VAL A 305 -8.67 0.05 26.00
CA VAL A 305 -8.60 1.36 26.68
C VAL A 305 -8.16 1.19 28.13
N LYS A 306 -8.63 0.13 28.79
CA LYS A 306 -8.24 -0.20 30.17
C LYS A 306 -6.74 -0.57 30.26
N VAL A 307 -6.23 -1.35 29.31
CA VAL A 307 -4.81 -1.72 29.23
C VAL A 307 -3.92 -0.50 28.96
N ARG A 308 -4.33 0.41 28.07
CA ARG A 308 -3.54 1.61 27.76
C ARG A 308 -3.42 2.57 28.94
N ASN A 309 -4.51 2.77 29.69
CA ASN A 309 -4.49 3.67 30.85
C ASN A 309 -3.71 3.08 32.03
N ASN A 310 -3.65 1.75 32.15
CA ASN A 310 -3.02 1.06 33.28
C ASN A 310 -1.73 0.32 32.87
N LEU A 311 -1.12 0.69 31.74
CA LEU A 311 0.02 -0.03 31.16
C LEU A 311 1.20 -0.14 32.14
N VAL A 312 1.49 0.95 32.86
CA VAL A 312 2.58 1.01 33.84
C VAL A 312 2.33 0.08 35.02
N GLU A 313 1.09 0.04 35.55
CA GLU A 313 0.71 -0.87 36.64
C GLU A 313 0.79 -2.33 36.22
N ILE A 314 0.33 -2.65 35.00
CA ILE A 314 0.38 -4.01 34.46
C ILE A 314 1.83 -4.47 34.29
N ILE A 315 2.70 -3.62 33.73
CA ILE A 315 4.14 -3.92 33.59
C ILE A 315 4.77 -4.16 34.97
N ALA A 316 4.49 -3.29 35.95
CA ALA A 316 5.01 -3.44 37.31
C ALA A 316 4.57 -4.77 37.95
N LEU A 317 3.31 -5.17 37.76
CA LEU A 317 2.75 -6.39 38.31
C LEU A 317 3.35 -7.65 37.66
N VAL A 318 3.58 -7.64 36.35
CA VAL A 318 4.25 -8.74 35.63
C VAL A 318 5.70 -8.89 36.08
N VAL A 319 6.44 -7.80 36.23
CA VAL A 319 7.83 -7.83 36.72
C VAL A 319 7.88 -8.37 38.16
N LEU A 320 6.97 -7.94 39.02
CA LEU A 320 6.89 -8.42 40.40
C LEU A 320 6.61 -9.93 40.47
N LEU A 321 5.63 -10.42 39.71
CA LEU A 321 5.30 -11.85 39.67
C LEU A 321 6.47 -12.69 39.14
N SER A 322 7.20 -12.16 38.16
CA SER A 322 8.39 -12.81 37.60
C SER A 322 9.50 -12.95 38.64
N LEU A 323 9.77 -11.88 39.41
CA LEU A 323 10.77 -11.89 40.49
C LEU A 323 10.41 -12.87 41.62
N ILE A 324 9.13 -12.93 41.99
CA ILE A 324 8.65 -13.89 43.00
C ILE A 324 8.84 -15.32 42.49
N SER A 325 8.47 -15.60 41.23
CA SER A 325 8.63 -16.92 40.63
C SER A 325 10.10 -17.38 40.62
N VAL A 326 11.01 -16.50 40.16
CA VAL A 326 12.45 -16.79 40.13
C VAL A 326 13.00 -17.05 41.53
N SER A 327 12.56 -16.27 42.53
CA SER A 327 13.01 -16.43 43.91
C SER A 327 12.54 -17.74 44.54
N ILE A 328 11.28 -18.12 44.32
CA ILE A 328 10.70 -19.37 44.83
C ILE A 328 11.35 -20.58 44.17
N LEU A 329 11.44 -20.58 42.83
CA LEU A 329 12.06 -21.68 42.10
C LEU A 329 13.55 -21.78 42.43
N GLY A 330 14.26 -20.66 42.50
CA GLY A 330 15.66 -20.59 42.89
C GLY A 330 15.90 -21.15 44.29
N ALA A 331 15.09 -20.75 45.28
CA ALA A 331 15.17 -21.27 46.64
C ALA A 331 14.85 -22.77 46.71
N PHE A 332 13.86 -23.22 45.95
CA PHE A 332 13.50 -24.64 45.86
C PHE A 332 14.65 -25.48 45.28
N PHE A 333 15.24 -25.05 44.16
CA PHE A 333 16.39 -25.74 43.56
C PHE A 333 17.62 -25.69 44.46
N TYR A 334 17.86 -24.57 45.16
CA TYR A 334 18.97 -24.44 46.10
C TYR A 334 18.83 -25.40 47.29
N TYR A 335 17.65 -25.46 47.91
CA TYR A 335 17.39 -26.39 49.02
C TYR A 335 17.45 -27.85 48.57
N ARG A 336 16.97 -28.15 47.37
CA ARG A 336 17.05 -29.50 46.79
C ARG A 336 18.50 -29.89 46.48
N SER A 337 19.31 -28.94 46.01
CA SER A 337 20.74 -29.13 45.78
C SER A 337 21.52 -29.40 47.08
N LYS A 338 21.17 -28.76 48.20
CA LYS A 338 21.79 -29.03 49.51
C LYS A 338 21.46 -30.42 50.08
N LYS A 339 20.33 -31.00 49.69
CA LYS A 339 19.90 -32.36 50.10
C LYS A 339 20.35 -33.46 49.14
N ALA A 340 20.91 -33.11 47.99
CA ALA A 340 21.40 -34.08 47.02
C ALA A 340 22.77 -34.61 47.47
N THR A 341 22.86 -35.91 47.77
CA THR A 341 24.08 -36.59 48.23
C THR A 341 24.87 -37.27 47.11
N MET A 342 24.46 -37.12 45.84
CA MET A 342 25.15 -37.65 44.67
C MET A 342 25.38 -36.55 43.63
N GLY A 343 26.60 -36.47 43.10
CA GLY A 343 26.94 -35.52 42.04
C GLY A 343 26.29 -35.91 40.71
N ARG A 344 25.83 -34.92 39.93
CA ARG A 344 25.13 -35.10 38.64
C ARG A 344 25.88 -35.94 37.57
N PHE A 345 27.13 -36.30 37.83
CA PHE A 345 28.01 -37.05 36.91
C PHE A 345 28.61 -38.33 37.51
N GLN A 346 28.06 -38.87 38.60
CA GLN A 346 28.50 -40.20 39.07
C GLN A 346 27.90 -41.31 38.18
N THR A 347 28.77 -41.92 37.37
CA THR A 347 28.50 -43.14 36.60
C THR A 347 28.31 -44.33 37.53
N VAL A 348 27.23 -45.10 37.33
CA VAL A 348 26.93 -46.34 38.06
C VAL A 348 27.91 -47.44 37.60
N PRO A 349 28.54 -48.23 38.49
CA PRO A 349 29.31 -49.39 38.07
C PRO A 349 28.38 -50.54 37.66
N GLU A 350 28.70 -51.23 36.56
CA GLU A 350 28.04 -52.48 36.15
C GLU A 350 28.23 -53.56 37.23
N GLU A 351 27.13 -54.07 37.78
CA GLU A 351 27.13 -55.27 38.61
C GLU A 351 27.16 -56.54 37.75
N GLY A 352 28.26 -57.28 37.86
CA GLY A 352 28.23 -58.73 38.13
C GLY A 352 27.73 -59.65 37.03
N SER A 353 28.61 -60.03 36.11
CA SER A 353 28.55 -61.32 35.43
C SER A 353 28.89 -62.45 36.41
N GLU A 354 27.88 -63.09 36.99
CA GLU A 354 28.01 -64.43 37.57
C GLU A 354 26.83 -65.30 37.11
N GLN A 355 27.05 -66.06 36.04
CA GLN A 355 26.19 -67.17 35.64
C GLN A 355 26.98 -68.46 35.88
N LYS A 356 26.52 -69.24 36.85
CA LYS A 356 26.98 -70.61 37.13
C LYS A 356 26.05 -71.62 36.44
N ALA A 357 26.69 -72.71 36.01
CA ALA A 357 26.17 -73.97 35.46
C ALA A 357 25.90 -73.99 33.94
#